data_AF-A0ABD5MJ37-F1
#
_entry.id   AF-A0ABD5MJ37-F1
#
_cell.length_a   1.000
_cell.length_b   1.000
_cell.length_c   1.000
_cell.angle_alpha   90.00
_cell.angle_beta   90.00
_cell.angle_gamma   90.00
#
_symmetry.space_group_name_H-M   'P 1'
#
loop_
_entity.id
_entity.type
_entity.pdbx_description
1 polymer ?
#
loop_
_entity_poly.entity_id
_entity_poly.type
_entity_poly.pdbx_seq_one_letter_code
_entity_poly.pdbx_strand_id
1 'polypeptide(L)'
;MSVTNLRRAGEIDPQVIGSLGGVGHTNLTIESVQQIDWEPLVENHPYPEQVVFTGEATYDEPSNYTNGREIHLDFELRTGSRLFLLEFQTDIDSVESVTTLFSQAADESVTIYRNLHAPEDALWSFLEQADRVINITVLDEGEEVSYREVEDVAAADVIGSYAIESAEVGFNYNDASVYVRYRDGSLQVESDADDGEEYVIQLFEREVLGPA
;
A
#
# COMPACT_ATOMS: atom_id res chain seq x y z
N MET A 1 2.71 -16.20 3.20
CA MET A 1 1.95 -14.97 3.47
C MET A 1 2.87 -13.88 3.04
N SER A 2 2.50 -13.22 1.94
CA SER A 2 3.22 -12.07 1.44
C SER A 2 2.80 -10.82 2.23
N VAL A 3 3.65 -9.82 2.13
CA VAL A 3 3.41 -8.50 2.71
C VAL A 3 3.40 -7.51 1.56
N THR A 4 2.28 -6.81 1.38
CA THR A 4 2.13 -5.79 0.35
C THR A 4 2.13 -4.41 0.97
N ASN A 5 3.07 -3.57 0.56
CA ASN A 5 3.19 -2.19 1.01
C ASN A 5 2.66 -1.23 -0.06
N LEU A 6 1.72 -0.37 0.32
CA LEU A 6 1.12 0.60 -0.59
C LEU A 6 1.80 1.96 -0.41
N ARG A 7 2.17 2.58 -1.53
CA ARG A 7 2.70 3.95 -1.61
C ARG A 7 1.98 4.72 -2.70
N ARG A 8 2.07 6.06 -2.61
CA ARG A 8 1.56 6.95 -3.65
C ARG A 8 2.64 7.15 -4.71
N ALA A 9 2.29 6.98 -5.97
CA ALA A 9 3.10 7.39 -7.10
C ALA A 9 2.69 8.79 -7.59
N GLY A 10 3.61 9.45 -8.28
CA GLY A 10 3.39 10.66 -9.04
C GLY A 10 2.52 10.41 -10.28
N GLU A 11 2.68 11.26 -11.29
CA GLU A 11 2.08 10.96 -12.59
C GLU A 11 2.74 9.73 -13.20
N ILE A 12 1.93 8.81 -13.70
CA ILE A 12 2.38 7.57 -14.32
C ILE A 12 2.09 7.67 -15.81
N ASP A 13 3.14 7.65 -16.63
CA ASP A 13 3.01 7.52 -18.09
C ASP A 13 3.05 6.02 -18.46
N PRO A 14 1.94 5.43 -18.92
CA PRO A 14 1.87 4.01 -19.32
C PRO A 14 2.95 3.60 -20.33
N GLN A 15 3.36 4.52 -21.22
CA GLN A 15 4.38 4.23 -22.23
C GLN A 15 5.76 4.05 -21.59
N VAL A 16 6.05 4.83 -20.55
CA VAL A 16 7.32 4.76 -19.83
C VAL A 16 7.37 3.49 -18.98
N ILE A 17 6.30 3.19 -18.25
CA ILE A 17 6.24 2.00 -17.38
C ILE A 17 6.49 0.70 -18.16
N GLY A 18 5.81 0.54 -19.30
CA GLY A 18 5.98 -0.66 -20.13
C GLY A 18 7.40 -0.85 -20.67
N SER A 19 8.27 0.16 -20.58
CA SER A 19 9.67 0.12 -21.03
C SER A 19 10.69 -0.12 -19.92
N LEU A 20 10.26 -0.21 -18.65
CA LEU A 20 11.16 -0.37 -17.50
C LEU A 20 11.79 -1.77 -17.36
N GLY A 21 11.28 -2.76 -18.09
CA GLY A 21 11.82 -4.13 -18.06
C GLY A 21 13.28 -4.18 -18.50
N GLY A 22 14.13 -4.80 -17.67
CA GLY A 22 15.57 -4.91 -17.87
C GLY A 22 16.38 -3.68 -17.45
N VAL A 23 15.74 -2.67 -16.84
CA VAL A 23 16.43 -1.49 -16.31
C VAL A 23 16.93 -1.78 -14.89
N GLY A 24 18.15 -1.35 -14.58
CA GLY A 24 18.72 -1.50 -13.25
C GLY A 24 19.44 -0.25 -12.79
N HIS A 25 19.42 -0.02 -11.48
CA HIS A 25 20.14 1.06 -10.82
C HIS A 25 20.74 0.58 -9.50
N THR A 26 22.07 0.66 -9.39
CA THR A 26 22.85 0.32 -8.19
C THR A 26 22.57 -1.11 -7.71
N ASN A 27 21.63 -1.27 -6.79
CA ASN A 27 21.28 -2.53 -6.12
C ASN A 27 19.87 -3.01 -6.47
N LEU A 28 19.18 -2.37 -7.42
CA LEU A 28 17.85 -2.77 -7.84
C LEU A 28 17.86 -3.03 -9.34
N THR A 29 17.30 -4.17 -9.76
CA THR A 29 17.07 -4.51 -11.16
C THR A 29 15.59 -4.81 -11.37
N ILE A 30 14.92 -4.08 -12.27
CA ILE A 30 13.58 -4.37 -12.74
C ILE A 30 13.72 -5.43 -13.83
N GLU A 31 13.25 -6.64 -13.56
CA GLU A 31 13.44 -7.79 -14.46
C GLU A 31 12.40 -7.80 -15.56
N SER A 32 11.14 -7.63 -15.19
CA SER A 32 9.99 -7.74 -16.07
C SER A 32 8.96 -6.68 -15.73
N VAL A 33 8.24 -6.20 -16.75
CA VAL A 33 7.05 -5.36 -16.60
C VAL A 33 6.03 -5.79 -17.63
N GLN A 34 4.79 -5.97 -17.20
CA GLN A 34 3.68 -6.33 -18.07
C GLN A 34 2.42 -5.58 -17.64
N GLN A 35 1.61 -5.22 -18.64
CA GLN A 35 0.26 -4.75 -18.39
C GLN A 35 -0.64 -5.97 -18.19
N ILE A 36 -1.51 -5.93 -17.18
CA ILE A 36 -2.50 -6.98 -16.93
C ILE A 36 -3.91 -6.48 -17.22
N ASP A 37 -4.79 -7.42 -17.54
CA ASP A 37 -6.23 -7.16 -17.53
C ASP A 37 -6.69 -7.12 -16.08
N TRP A 38 -7.25 -5.99 -15.68
CA TRP A 38 -7.71 -5.72 -14.32
C TRP A 38 -9.22 -5.50 -14.32
N GLU A 39 -9.91 -6.11 -13.36
CA GLU A 39 -11.36 -5.98 -13.18
C GLU A 39 -11.69 -5.57 -11.74
N PRO A 40 -12.64 -4.63 -11.55
CA PRO A 40 -13.06 -4.24 -10.22
C PRO A 40 -13.85 -5.36 -9.53
N LEU A 41 -13.39 -5.76 -8.34
CA LEU A 41 -14.10 -6.61 -7.40
C LEU A 41 -15.10 -5.80 -6.56
N VAL A 42 -14.83 -4.51 -6.36
CA VAL A 42 -15.63 -3.61 -5.53
C VAL A 42 -16.65 -2.85 -6.38
N GLU A 43 -17.92 -2.84 -5.94
CA GLU A 43 -18.96 -2.03 -6.59
C GLU A 43 -18.63 -0.53 -6.54
N ASN A 44 -18.91 0.16 -7.65
CA ASN A 44 -18.65 1.59 -7.84
C ASN A 44 -17.17 1.98 -7.65
N HIS A 45 -16.24 1.14 -8.15
CA HIS A 45 -14.82 1.47 -8.17
C HIS A 45 -14.56 2.85 -8.84
N PRO A 46 -13.76 3.75 -8.22
CA PRO A 46 -13.64 5.13 -8.67
C PRO A 46 -12.84 5.32 -9.97
N TYR A 47 -12.05 4.31 -10.36
CA TYR A 47 -11.17 4.37 -11.54
C TYR A 47 -11.56 3.32 -12.59
N PRO A 48 -12.57 3.58 -13.43
CA PRO A 48 -13.02 2.62 -14.45
C PRO A 48 -12.04 2.47 -15.63
N GLU A 49 -11.16 3.46 -15.83
CA GLU A 49 -10.13 3.46 -16.89
C GLU A 49 -8.73 3.10 -16.34
N GLN A 50 -8.67 2.50 -15.15
CA GLN A 50 -7.43 2.11 -14.52
C GLN A 50 -6.66 1.11 -15.39
N VAL A 51 -5.39 1.40 -15.62
CA VAL A 51 -4.44 0.47 -16.22
C VAL A 51 -3.50 -0.01 -15.11
N VAL A 52 -3.30 -1.32 -15.05
CA VAL A 52 -2.46 -1.96 -14.05
C VAL A 52 -1.25 -2.58 -14.73
N PHE A 53 -0.07 -2.25 -14.20
CA PHE A 53 1.20 -2.84 -14.58
C PHE A 53 1.74 -3.65 -13.43
N THR A 54 2.09 -4.91 -13.65
CA THR A 54 2.82 -5.74 -12.70
C THR A 54 4.25 -5.98 -13.20
N GLY A 55 5.16 -6.26 -12.28
CA GLY A 55 6.53 -6.59 -12.63
C GLY A 55 7.29 -7.23 -11.50
N GLU A 56 8.41 -7.82 -11.86
CA GLU A 56 9.34 -8.45 -10.94
C GLU A 56 10.60 -7.58 -10.84
N ALA A 57 11.17 -7.47 -9.66
CA ALA A 57 12.43 -6.81 -9.42
C ALA A 57 13.28 -7.60 -8.42
N THR A 58 14.59 -7.44 -8.55
CA THR A 58 15.56 -8.03 -7.62
C THR A 58 16.33 -6.91 -6.93
N TYR A 59 16.36 -6.97 -5.60
CA TYR A 59 17.08 -6.04 -4.72
C TYR A 59 18.24 -6.73 -4.01
N ASP A 60 19.44 -6.22 -4.23
CA ASP A 60 20.66 -6.62 -3.53
C ASP A 60 20.81 -5.83 -2.22
N GLU A 61 20.35 -6.41 -1.11
CA GLU A 61 20.45 -5.80 0.21
C GLU A 61 21.90 -5.86 0.72
N PRO A 62 22.57 -4.71 0.92
CA PRO A 62 23.94 -4.68 1.39
C PRO A 62 24.03 -5.02 2.88
N SER A 63 25.09 -5.70 3.29
CA SER A 63 25.38 -5.98 4.70
C SER A 63 26.78 -5.57 5.08
N ASN A 64 26.93 -5.00 6.28
CA ASN A 64 28.24 -4.66 6.85
C ASN A 64 28.96 -5.86 7.47
N TYR A 65 28.26 -6.98 7.67
CA TYR A 65 28.76 -8.15 8.42
C TYR A 65 28.76 -9.44 7.60
N THR A 66 27.97 -9.51 6.53
CA THR A 66 27.82 -10.66 5.63
C THR A 66 27.95 -10.20 4.17
N ASN A 67 27.80 -11.11 3.21
CA ASN A 67 27.87 -10.79 1.78
C ASN A 67 26.60 -10.09 1.24
N GLY A 68 25.70 -9.61 2.12
CA GLY A 68 24.36 -9.17 1.72
C GLY A 68 23.44 -10.34 1.40
N ARG A 69 22.28 -10.05 0.82
CA ARG A 69 21.37 -11.04 0.23
C ARG A 69 20.61 -10.45 -0.95
N GLU A 70 20.25 -11.32 -1.87
CA GLU A 70 19.35 -11.03 -2.97
C GLU A 70 17.90 -11.22 -2.49
N ILE A 71 17.03 -10.26 -2.78
CA ILE A 71 15.62 -10.26 -2.40
C ILE A 71 14.78 -10.06 -3.66
N HIS A 72 13.91 -11.02 -3.94
CA HIS A 72 12.92 -10.89 -5.01
C HIS A 72 11.72 -10.08 -4.52
N LEU A 73 11.26 -9.19 -5.38
CA LEU A 73 10.20 -8.24 -5.14
C LEU A 73 9.21 -8.32 -6.29
N ASP A 74 7.94 -8.36 -5.97
CA ASP A 74 6.89 -8.14 -6.95
C ASP A 74 6.37 -6.71 -6.76
N PHE A 75 6.03 -6.04 -7.85
CA PHE A 75 5.46 -4.70 -7.77
C PHE A 75 4.29 -4.52 -8.71
N GLU A 76 3.42 -3.58 -8.33
CA GLU A 76 2.30 -3.18 -9.14
C GLU A 76 2.18 -1.65 -9.19
N LEU A 77 1.84 -1.12 -10.37
CA LEU A 77 1.56 0.29 -10.61
C LEU A 77 0.17 0.45 -11.20
N ARG A 78 -0.68 1.22 -10.52
CA ARG A 78 -2.05 1.52 -10.94
C ARG A 78 -2.15 2.95 -11.41
N THR A 79 -2.48 3.18 -12.68
CA THR A 79 -2.46 4.53 -13.28
C THR A 79 -3.57 5.44 -12.76
N GLY A 80 -4.76 4.89 -12.53
CA GLY A 80 -5.95 5.64 -12.09
C GLY A 80 -5.79 6.16 -10.67
N SER A 81 -5.57 5.25 -9.73
CA SER A 81 -5.31 5.58 -8.33
C SER A 81 -3.91 6.11 -8.08
N ARG A 82 -2.96 5.99 -9.01
CA ARG A 82 -1.53 6.29 -8.80
C ARG A 82 -0.97 5.57 -7.57
N LEU A 83 -1.37 4.33 -7.37
CA LEU A 83 -0.79 3.47 -6.34
C LEU A 83 0.45 2.75 -6.89
N PHE A 84 1.46 2.65 -6.03
CA PHE A 84 2.58 1.74 -6.17
C PHE A 84 2.50 0.71 -5.05
N LEU A 85 2.42 -0.56 -5.41
CA LEU A 85 2.38 -1.68 -4.49
C LEU A 85 3.71 -2.40 -4.60
N LEU A 86 4.29 -2.73 -3.46
CA LEU A 86 5.50 -3.52 -3.37
C LEU A 86 5.23 -4.73 -2.49
N GLU A 87 5.33 -5.91 -3.07
CA GLU A 87 5.13 -7.18 -2.41
C GLU A 87 6.48 -7.89 -2.22
N PHE A 88 6.67 -8.47 -1.03
CA PHE A 88 7.86 -9.24 -0.70
C PHE A 88 7.54 -10.34 0.31
N GLN A 89 8.27 -11.45 0.21
CA GLN A 89 8.09 -12.62 1.09
C GLN A 89 9.07 -12.63 2.28
N THR A 90 10.10 -11.80 2.25
CA THR A 90 11.11 -11.70 3.31
C THR A 90 11.16 -10.30 3.85
N ASP A 91 11.36 -10.14 5.15
CA ASP A 91 11.58 -8.85 5.78
C ASP A 91 12.70 -8.10 5.06
N ILE A 92 12.43 -6.85 4.70
CA ILE A 92 13.41 -5.91 4.15
C ILE A 92 13.70 -4.84 5.19
N ASP A 93 14.95 -4.41 5.29
CA ASP A 93 15.34 -3.41 6.29
C ASP A 93 14.62 -2.07 6.09
N SER A 94 14.34 -1.70 4.83
CA SER A 94 13.74 -0.41 4.48
C SER A 94 13.01 -0.46 3.13
N VAL A 95 11.67 -0.46 3.18
CA VAL A 95 10.82 -0.26 2.00
C VAL A 95 11.15 1.06 1.30
N GLU A 96 11.42 2.12 2.08
CA GLU A 96 11.75 3.46 1.57
C GLU A 96 13.01 3.46 0.68
N SER A 97 13.99 2.62 1.04
CA SER A 97 15.21 2.47 0.25
C SER A 97 14.91 1.81 -1.09
N VAL A 98 14.08 0.77 -1.11
CA VAL A 98 13.66 0.09 -2.34
C VAL A 98 12.84 1.02 -3.23
N THR A 99 11.86 1.74 -2.68
CA THR A 99 11.02 2.67 -3.47
C THR A 99 11.83 3.84 -4.05
N THR A 100 12.85 4.31 -3.33
CA THR A 100 13.79 5.33 -3.83
C THR A 100 14.63 4.79 -4.98
N LEU A 101 15.19 3.59 -4.83
CA LEU A 101 15.94 2.93 -5.90
C LEU A 101 15.08 2.64 -7.13
N PHE A 102 13.81 2.29 -6.93
CA PHE A 102 12.87 2.09 -8.03
C PHE A 102 12.65 3.40 -8.80
N SER A 103 12.40 4.50 -8.08
CA SER A 103 12.23 5.82 -8.71
C SER A 103 13.48 6.25 -9.50
N GLN A 104 14.68 5.92 -9.00
CA GLN A 104 15.95 6.17 -9.69
C GLN A 104 16.17 5.25 -10.90
N ALA A 105 15.81 3.97 -10.79
CA ALA A 105 15.86 3.03 -11.91
C ALA A 105 14.91 3.47 -13.03
N ALA A 106 13.75 4.03 -12.68
CA ALA A 106 12.81 4.62 -13.62
C ALA A 106 13.23 6.02 -14.13
N ASP A 107 14.49 6.45 -13.95
CA ASP A 107 15.01 7.75 -14.39
C ASP A 107 14.13 8.94 -13.95
N GLU A 108 13.61 8.87 -12.71
CA GLU A 108 12.70 9.83 -12.10
C GLU A 108 11.36 10.03 -12.84
N SER A 109 11.10 9.28 -13.92
CA SER A 109 9.82 9.30 -14.64
C SER A 109 8.66 8.81 -13.77
N VAL A 110 8.97 7.99 -12.77
CA VAL A 110 8.06 7.58 -11.72
C VAL A 110 8.63 8.06 -10.40
N THR A 111 7.93 9.00 -9.77
CA THR A 111 8.22 9.40 -8.40
C THR A 111 7.37 8.59 -7.45
N ILE A 112 7.96 7.86 -6.51
CA ILE A 112 7.22 7.19 -5.43
C ILE A 112 7.38 8.02 -4.16
N TYR A 113 6.26 8.50 -3.63
CA TYR A 113 6.22 9.26 -2.39
C TYR A 113 6.30 8.34 -1.19
N ARG A 114 6.95 8.85 -0.14
CA ARG A 114 7.07 8.15 1.13
C ARG A 114 5.71 7.84 1.74
N ASN A 115 4.77 8.77 1.74
CA ASN A 115 3.49 8.60 2.43
C ASN A 115 2.33 8.58 1.42
N LEU A 116 1.30 7.78 1.71
CA LEU A 116 0.06 7.75 0.94
C LEU A 116 -0.72 9.07 1.00
N HIS A 117 -0.53 9.87 2.06
CA HIS A 117 -1.30 11.09 2.35
C HIS A 117 -2.81 10.86 2.19
N ALA A 118 -3.38 10.08 3.10
CA ALA A 118 -4.82 9.85 3.19
C ALA A 118 -5.50 10.99 3.98
N PRO A 119 -6.58 11.61 3.47
CA PRO A 119 -7.43 12.46 4.29
C PRO A 119 -8.00 11.68 5.48
N GLU A 120 -8.06 12.28 6.66
CA GLU A 120 -8.48 11.60 7.89
C GLU A 120 -9.89 11.02 7.80
N ASP A 121 -10.86 11.81 7.32
CA ASP A 121 -12.25 11.36 7.12
C ASP A 121 -12.34 10.16 6.18
N ALA A 122 -11.51 10.15 5.14
CA ALA A 122 -11.47 9.10 4.13
C ALA A 122 -10.85 7.81 4.69
N LEU A 123 -9.79 7.95 5.50
CA LEU A 123 -9.19 6.83 6.21
C LEU A 123 -10.16 6.22 7.23
N TRP A 124 -10.90 7.05 7.97
CA TRP A 124 -11.98 6.57 8.84
C TRP A 124 -13.03 5.79 8.05
N SER A 125 -13.48 6.31 6.90
CA SER A 125 -14.46 5.65 6.03
C SER A 125 -13.97 4.26 5.58
N PHE A 126 -12.67 4.12 5.28
CA PHE A 126 -12.05 2.83 4.98
C PHE A 126 -12.03 1.88 6.18
N LEU A 127 -11.61 2.35 7.37
CA LEU A 127 -11.54 1.52 8.58
C LEU A 127 -12.93 1.05 9.04
N GLU A 128 -13.98 1.84 8.81
CA GLU A 128 -15.37 1.44 9.08
C GLU A 128 -15.84 0.24 8.25
N GLN A 129 -15.22 -0.03 7.10
CA GLN A 129 -15.53 -1.20 6.29
C GLN A 129 -14.94 -2.50 6.84
N ALA A 130 -14.09 -2.44 7.88
CA ALA A 130 -13.44 -3.62 8.43
C ALA A 130 -14.41 -4.51 9.22
N ASP A 131 -14.32 -5.83 9.02
CA ASP A 131 -15.10 -6.80 9.79
C ASP A 131 -14.70 -6.87 11.27
N ARG A 132 -13.45 -6.52 11.58
CA ARG A 132 -12.92 -6.49 12.95
C ARG A 132 -11.88 -5.41 13.16
N VAL A 133 -11.98 -4.73 14.29
CA VAL A 133 -10.98 -3.78 14.76
C VAL A 133 -10.08 -4.45 15.80
N ILE A 134 -8.79 -4.57 15.49
CA ILE A 134 -7.80 -5.21 16.37
C ILE A 134 -7.24 -4.16 17.32
N ASN A 135 -6.71 -3.06 16.78
CA ASN A 135 -6.22 -1.91 17.52
C ASN A 135 -6.35 -0.64 16.69
N ILE A 136 -6.67 0.49 17.32
CA ILE A 136 -6.56 1.82 16.70
C ILE A 136 -5.95 2.73 17.76
N THR A 137 -4.94 3.50 17.35
CA THR A 137 -4.33 4.55 18.16
C THR A 137 -4.59 5.88 17.48
N VAL A 138 -5.13 6.82 18.24
CA VAL A 138 -5.43 8.18 17.79
C VAL A 138 -4.58 9.19 18.54
N LEU A 139 -4.38 10.36 17.94
CA LEU A 139 -3.75 11.49 18.61
C LEU A 139 -4.83 12.35 19.28
N ASP A 140 -4.81 12.45 20.60
CA ASP A 140 -5.68 13.33 21.39
C ASP A 140 -4.84 14.29 22.23
N GLU A 141 -5.08 15.60 22.07
CA GLU A 141 -4.32 16.67 22.73
C GLU A 141 -2.77 16.55 22.66
N GLY A 142 -2.25 15.82 21.67
CA GLY A 142 -0.81 15.56 21.48
C GLY A 142 -0.28 14.30 22.19
N GLU A 143 -1.16 13.50 22.78
CA GLU A 143 -0.86 12.18 23.34
C GLU A 143 -1.46 11.06 22.47
N GLU A 144 -0.73 9.96 22.33
CA GLU A 144 -1.23 8.74 21.66
C GLU A 144 -2.13 7.98 22.63
N VAL A 145 -3.41 7.83 22.27
CA VAL A 145 -4.40 7.13 23.11
C VAL A 145 -4.96 5.95 22.34
N SER A 146 -5.12 4.80 23.01
CA SER A 146 -5.85 3.69 22.40
C SER A 146 -7.31 4.09 22.23
N TYR A 147 -7.87 3.82 21.06
CA TYR A 147 -9.29 4.01 20.79
C TYR A 147 -10.20 3.35 21.83
N ARG A 148 -9.77 2.20 22.40
CA ARG A 148 -10.52 1.50 23.44
C ARG A 148 -10.48 2.20 24.79
N GLU A 149 -9.45 3.01 25.04
CA GLU A 149 -9.24 3.75 26.29
C GLU A 149 -9.89 5.13 26.27
N VAL A 150 -10.43 5.56 25.13
CA VAL A 150 -11.40 6.66 25.03
C VAL A 150 -12.76 6.18 25.58
N GLU A 151 -12.77 5.67 26.82
CA GLU A 151 -13.83 4.83 27.41
C GLU A 151 -15.19 5.53 27.60
N ASP A 152 -15.29 6.85 27.41
CA ASP A 152 -16.52 7.63 27.64
C ASP A 152 -17.17 8.21 26.37
N VAL A 153 -16.62 7.90 25.18
CA VAL A 153 -17.10 8.44 23.90
C VAL A 153 -17.62 7.27 23.05
N ALA A 154 -18.83 7.38 22.52
CA ALA A 154 -19.37 6.31 21.68
C ALA A 154 -18.45 6.11 20.47
N ALA A 155 -18.32 4.87 19.98
CA ALA A 155 -17.50 4.56 18.82
C ALA A 155 -17.77 5.51 17.62
N ALA A 156 -19.04 5.90 17.45
CA ALA A 156 -19.52 6.82 16.43
C ALA A 156 -19.14 8.31 16.65
N ASP A 157 -18.72 8.70 17.85
CA ASP A 157 -18.32 10.06 18.20
C ASP A 157 -16.78 10.28 18.04
N VAL A 158 -16.00 9.20 17.98
CA VAL A 158 -14.54 9.23 17.76
C VAL A 158 -14.19 9.22 16.27
N ILE A 159 -15.01 8.55 15.45
CA ILE A 159 -14.84 8.48 14.00
C ILE A 159 -14.99 9.88 13.39
N GLY A 160 -13.96 10.35 12.68
CA GLY A 160 -13.92 11.67 12.04
C GLY A 160 -13.55 12.84 12.98
N SER A 161 -13.31 12.59 14.28
CA SER A 161 -12.95 13.66 15.24
C SER A 161 -11.47 13.64 15.66
N TYR A 162 -10.75 12.55 15.39
CA TYR A 162 -9.37 12.36 15.81
C TYR A 162 -8.48 11.88 14.66
N ALA A 163 -7.24 12.37 14.63
CA ALA A 163 -6.21 11.94 13.70
C ALA A 163 -5.75 10.52 14.03
N ILE A 164 -5.74 9.64 13.03
CA ILE A 164 -5.31 8.24 13.18
C ILE A 164 -3.79 8.18 13.06
N GLU A 165 -3.11 7.79 14.13
CA GLU A 165 -1.66 7.54 14.13
C GLU A 165 -1.35 6.12 13.63
N SER A 166 -2.11 5.14 14.11
CA SER A 166 -2.02 3.77 13.62
C SER A 166 -3.34 3.02 13.74
N ALA A 167 -3.55 2.07 12.84
CA ALA A 167 -4.71 1.18 12.87
C ALA A 167 -4.31 -0.23 12.44
N GLU A 168 -4.88 -1.22 13.12
CA GLU A 168 -4.79 -2.63 12.80
C GLU A 168 -6.21 -3.19 12.75
N VAL A 169 -6.60 -3.65 11.57
CA VAL A 169 -7.95 -4.14 11.29
C VAL A 169 -7.90 -5.41 10.46
N GLY A 170 -9.00 -6.15 10.45
CA GLY A 170 -9.14 -7.34 9.63
C GLY A 170 -10.38 -7.29 8.76
N PHE A 171 -10.24 -7.76 7.52
CA PHE A 171 -11.29 -7.91 6.53
C PHE A 171 -11.46 -9.39 6.19
N ASN A 172 -12.66 -9.76 5.73
CA ASN A 172 -12.97 -11.05 5.16
C ASN A 172 -13.55 -10.90 3.75
N TYR A 173 -13.01 -11.66 2.81
CA TYR A 173 -13.52 -11.70 1.44
C TYR A 173 -13.40 -13.11 0.87
N ASN A 174 -14.50 -13.71 0.40
CA ASN A 174 -14.53 -15.07 -0.16
C ASN A 174 -13.73 -16.12 0.65
N ASP A 175 -13.98 -16.18 1.96
CA ASP A 175 -13.29 -17.03 2.94
C ASP A 175 -11.81 -16.70 3.22
N ALA A 176 -11.22 -15.70 2.55
CA ALA A 176 -9.89 -15.17 2.86
C ALA A 176 -9.95 -14.19 4.03
N SER A 177 -8.97 -14.27 4.92
CA SER A 177 -8.78 -13.32 6.02
C SER A 177 -7.62 -12.39 5.69
N VAL A 178 -7.91 -11.10 5.58
CA VAL A 178 -6.93 -10.08 5.26
C VAL A 178 -6.64 -9.27 6.51
N TYR A 179 -5.36 -9.11 6.86
CA TYR A 179 -4.91 -8.23 7.93
C TYR A 179 -4.34 -6.96 7.33
N VAL A 180 -4.76 -5.81 7.87
CA VAL A 180 -4.34 -4.50 7.39
C VAL A 180 -3.77 -3.71 8.55
N ARG A 181 -2.57 -3.16 8.31
CA ARG A 181 -1.90 -2.24 9.23
C ARG A 181 -1.67 -0.91 8.54
N TYR A 182 -2.21 0.15 9.12
CA TYR A 182 -1.88 1.54 8.78
C TYR A 182 -0.99 2.14 9.85
N ARG A 183 0.11 2.79 9.46
CA ARG A 183 1.00 3.53 10.37
C ARG A 183 1.85 4.52 9.60
N ASP A 184 2.01 5.74 10.13
CA ASP A 184 2.91 6.76 9.58
C ASP A 184 2.67 7.06 8.08
N GLY A 185 1.40 7.01 7.63
CA GLY A 185 1.05 7.20 6.21
C GLY A 185 1.43 6.04 5.29
N SER A 186 1.80 4.89 5.83
CA SER A 186 2.00 3.63 5.11
C SER A 186 0.83 2.69 5.38
N LEU A 187 0.37 1.98 4.34
CA LEU A 187 -0.57 0.88 4.48
C LEU A 187 0.13 -0.42 4.11
N GLN A 188 -0.03 -1.43 4.96
CA GLN A 188 0.47 -2.78 4.78
C GLN A 188 -0.72 -3.73 4.77
N VAL A 189 -0.78 -4.59 3.76
CA VAL A 189 -1.80 -5.61 3.60
C VAL A 189 -1.12 -6.98 3.66
N GLU A 190 -1.68 -7.87 4.45
CA GLU A 190 -1.23 -9.26 4.60
C GLU A 190 -2.42 -10.17 4.32
N SER A 191 -2.29 -11.02 3.29
CA SER A 191 -3.32 -11.97 2.89
C SER A 191 -2.71 -13.33 2.57
N ASP A 192 -3.52 -14.38 2.65
CA ASP A 192 -3.21 -15.70 2.12
C ASP A 192 -3.93 -16.00 0.79
N ALA A 193 -4.71 -15.05 0.27
CA ALA A 193 -5.38 -15.12 -1.02
C ALA A 193 -5.33 -13.78 -1.76
N ASP A 194 -4.93 -13.83 -3.02
CA ASP A 194 -4.77 -12.67 -3.93
C ASP A 194 -6.08 -11.88 -4.06
N ASP A 195 -7.22 -12.55 -4.20
CA ASP A 195 -8.54 -11.92 -4.30
C ASP A 195 -8.90 -11.09 -3.06
N GLY A 196 -8.49 -11.55 -1.87
CA GLY A 196 -8.74 -10.83 -0.62
C GLY A 196 -7.88 -9.56 -0.52
N GLU A 197 -6.61 -9.68 -0.91
CA GLU A 197 -5.71 -8.53 -0.99
C GLU A 197 -6.22 -7.50 -1.99
N GLU A 198 -6.55 -7.92 -3.21
CA GLU A 198 -7.10 -7.05 -4.26
C GLU A 198 -8.38 -6.35 -3.80
N TYR A 199 -9.29 -7.08 -3.15
CA TYR A 199 -10.51 -6.50 -2.61
C TYR A 199 -10.23 -5.36 -1.64
N VAL A 200 -9.29 -5.54 -0.71
CA VAL A 200 -8.91 -4.52 0.27
C VAL A 200 -8.22 -3.33 -0.39
N ILE A 201 -7.35 -3.56 -1.39
CA ILE A 201 -6.70 -2.48 -2.14
C ILE A 201 -7.76 -1.65 -2.86
N GLN A 202 -8.69 -2.28 -3.58
CA GLN A 202 -9.76 -1.57 -4.29
C GLN A 202 -10.71 -0.83 -3.34
N LEU A 203 -10.95 -1.39 -2.15
CA LEU A 203 -11.72 -0.72 -1.12
C LEU A 203 -11.00 0.53 -0.61
N PHE A 204 -9.68 0.45 -0.41
CA PHE A 204 -8.86 1.62 -0.08
C PHE A 204 -8.86 2.65 -1.22
N GLU A 205 -8.75 2.22 -2.48
CA GLU A 205 -8.88 3.09 -3.64
C GLU A 205 -10.22 3.83 -3.64
N ARG A 206 -11.33 3.13 -3.35
CA ARG A 206 -12.68 3.71 -3.30
C ARG A 206 -12.85 4.71 -2.17
N GLU A 207 -12.54 4.31 -0.94
CA GLU A 207 -12.86 5.09 0.26
C GLU A 207 -11.83 6.22 0.51
N VAL A 208 -10.56 6.02 0.14
CA VAL A 208 -9.48 6.93 0.53
C VAL A 208 -8.97 7.79 -0.63
N LEU A 209 -8.84 7.19 -1.81
CA LEU A 209 -8.24 7.86 -2.96
C LEU A 209 -9.26 8.37 -3.98
N GLY A 210 -10.48 7.84 -3.91
CA GLY A 210 -11.58 8.16 -4.80
C GLY A 210 -11.90 9.66 -4.82
N PRO A 211 -12.42 10.18 -5.95
CA PRO A 211 -12.87 11.56 -6.00
C PRO A 211 -14.07 11.75 -5.04
N ALA A 212 -13.97 12.78 -4.18
CA ALA A 212 -15.06 13.22 -3.30
C ALA A 212 -16.23 13.85 -4.07
#